data_AF-A0A8J4WSW3-F1
#
_entry.id   AF-A0A8J4WSW3-F1
#
_cell.length_a   1.000
_cell.length_b   1.000
_cell.length_c   1.000
_cell.angle_alpha   90.00
_cell.angle_beta   90.00
_cell.angle_gamma   90.00
#
_symmetry.space_group_name_H-M   'P 1'
#
loop_
_entity.id
_entity.type
_entity.pdbx_description
1 polymer ?
#
loop_
_entity_poly.entity_id
_entity_poly.type
_entity_poly.pdbx_seq_one_letter_code
_entity_poly.pdbx_strand_id
1 'polypeptide(L)' 'LNVKVLDSRTGYKKLICKTTCTLSNNPTYIWYKNGQHVTNQYRNDEYLYVSRWKAGSYSCAVRGDEDLRSPAV' A
#
# COMPACT_ATOMS: atom_id res chain seq x y z
N LEU A 1 -8.79 6.41 2.08
CA LEU A 1 -7.54 5.95 1.41
C LEU A 1 -7.89 5.12 0.18
N ASN A 2 -7.05 5.16 -0.85
CA ASN A 2 -7.24 4.39 -2.08
C ASN A 2 -5.91 3.78 -2.55
N VAL A 3 -5.95 2.52 -2.97
CA VAL A 3 -4.81 1.83 -3.58
C VAL A 3 -4.91 1.94 -5.10
N LYS A 4 -3.87 2.48 -5.74
CA LYS A 4 -3.74 2.47 -7.20
C LYS A 4 -2.74 1.39 -7.63
N VAL A 5 -3.15 0.55 -8.56
CA VAL A 5 -2.32 -0.53 -9.12
C VAL A 5 -1.72 -0.06 -10.44
N LEU A 6 -0.39 -0.09 -10.55
CA LEU A 6 0.34 0.07 -11.80
C LEU A 6 1.01 -1.26 -12.16
N ASP A 7 0.65 -1.81 -13.32
CA ASP A 7 1.26 -3.02 -13.84
C ASP A 7 2.64 -2.72 -14.44
N SER A 8 3.67 -3.50 -14.08
CA SER A 8 5.01 -3.36 -14.68
C SER A 8 5.28 -4.48 -15.67
N ARG A 9 5.91 -4.14 -16.81
CA ARG A 9 6.32 -5.11 -17.84
C ARG A 9 7.33 -6.15 -17.33
N THR A 10 7.87 -5.97 -16.13
CA THR A 10 8.90 -6.82 -15.51
C THR A 10 8.33 -7.91 -14.59
N GLY A 11 7.02 -8.12 -14.57
CA GLY A 11 6.37 -9.14 -13.72
C GLY A 11 6.20 -8.71 -12.27
N TYR A 12 6.28 -7.40 -12.01
CA TYR A 12 5.94 -6.79 -10.74
C TYR A 12 4.73 -5.87 -10.94
N LYS A 13 4.04 -5.56 -9.85
CA LYS A 13 3.03 -4.51 -9.80
C LYS A 13 3.47 -3.51 -8.75
N LYS A 14 3.27 -2.23 -9.06
CA LYS A 14 3.50 -1.13 -8.11
C LYS A 14 2.14 -0.73 -7.55
N LEU A 15 1.95 -0.95 -6.26
CA LEU A 15 0.79 -0.47 -5.52
C LEU A 15 1.14 0.88 -4.91
N ILE A 16 0.27 1.86 -5.07
CA ILE A 16 0.46 3.22 -4.54
C ILE A 16 -0.68 3.53 -3.59
N CYS A 17 -0.37 3.91 -2.36
CA CYS A 17 -1.36 4.36 -1.40
C CYS A 17 -1.54 5.87 -1.54
N LYS A 18 -2.79 6.32 -1.76
CA LYS A 18 -3.11 7.75 -1.82
C LYS A 18 -4.26 8.09 -0.88
N THR A 19 -4.14 9.21 -0.20
CA THR A 19 -5.25 9.87 0.48
C THR A 19 -5.71 11.08 -0.34
N THR A 20 -7.03 11.31 -0.38
CA THR A 20 -7.62 12.54 -0.93
C THR A 20 -7.87 13.59 0.14
N CYS A 21 -7.74 13.22 1.43
CA CYS A 21 -7.77 14.17 2.53
C CYS A 21 -6.46 14.93 2.57
N THR A 22 -6.54 16.22 2.90
CA THR A 22 -5.41 17.07 3.28
C THR A 22 -4.87 16.61 4.64
N LEU A 23 -4.18 15.48 4.67
CA LEU A 23 -3.31 15.12 5.80
C LEU A 23 -2.06 16.01 5.76
N SER A 24 -1.44 16.22 6.94
CA SER A 24 -0.20 16.97 7.11
C SER A 24 0.86 16.63 6.06
N ASN A 25 1.74 17.59 5.77
CA ASN A 25 2.59 17.70 4.57
C ASN A 25 3.35 16.48 4.01
N ASN A 26 3.38 15.30 4.65
CA ASN A 26 3.83 14.02 4.06
C ASN A 26 3.36 12.87 4.98
N PRO A 27 2.17 12.27 4.78
CA PRO A 27 1.72 11.17 5.62
C PRO A 27 2.59 9.93 5.39
N THR A 28 2.99 9.27 6.47
CA THR A 28 3.59 7.94 6.43
C THR A 28 2.48 6.91 6.29
N TYR A 29 2.55 5.99 5.33
CA TYR A 29 1.59 4.89 5.21
C TYR A 29 2.18 3.56 5.64
N ILE A 30 1.28 2.64 5.98
CA ILE A 30 1.54 1.26 6.36
C ILE A 30 0.82 0.36 5.38
N TRP A 31 1.46 -0.73 4.98
CA TRP A 31 0.89 -1.71 4.06
C TRP A 31 0.51 -3.00 4.80
N TYR A 32 -0.60 -3.58 4.39
CA TYR A 32 -1.10 -4.85 4.87
C TYR A 32 -1.24 -5.82 3.71
N LYS A 33 -0.86 -7.08 3.93
CA LYS A 33 -1.12 -8.20 3.05
C LYS A 33 -1.99 -9.19 3.80
N ASN A 34 -3.18 -9.50 3.29
CA ASN A 34 -4.13 -10.41 3.94
C ASN A 34 -4.39 -10.02 5.41
N GLY A 35 -4.49 -8.72 5.69
CA GLY A 35 -4.69 -8.17 7.03
C GLY A 35 -3.45 -8.12 7.92
N GLN A 36 -2.30 -8.68 7.49
CA GLN A 36 -1.05 -8.67 8.25
C GLN A 36 -0.12 -7.54 7.82
N HIS A 37 0.60 -6.93 8.76
CA HIS A 37 1.60 -5.89 8.46
C HIS A 37 2.69 -6.41 7.51
N VAL A 38 2.95 -5.65 6.46
CA VAL A 38 4.06 -5.93 5.54
C VAL A 38 5.33 -5.30 6.09
N THR A 39 6.24 -6.12 6.59
CA THR A 39 7.55 -5.73 7.15
C THR A 39 8.69 -5.71 6.11
N ASN A 40 8.38 -5.94 4.83
CA ASN A 40 9.38 -6.25 3.82
C ASN A 40 10.10 -5.02 3.23
N GLN A 41 11.33 -5.23 2.76
CA GLN A 41 12.35 -4.19 2.48
C GLN A 41 12.15 -3.39 1.18
N TYR A 42 11.24 -3.80 0.28
CA TYR A 42 10.97 -3.13 -1.00
C TYR A 42 9.75 -2.20 -0.94
N ARG A 43 9.65 -1.44 0.14
CA ARG A 43 8.55 -0.51 0.39
C ARG A 43 9.11 0.90 0.59
N ASN A 44 8.55 1.84 -0.15
CA ASN A 44 8.51 3.23 0.30
C ASN A 44 7.17 3.41 1.02
N ASP A 45 7.08 4.26 2.03
CA ASP A 45 5.82 4.47 2.73
C ASP A 45 4.68 4.80 1.76
N GLU A 46 4.93 5.47 0.64
CA GLU A 46 3.91 5.73 -0.38
C GLU A 46 3.58 4.53 -1.31
N TYR A 47 4.53 3.63 -1.58
CA TYR A 47 4.35 2.55 -2.58
C TYR A 47 4.98 1.22 -2.20
N LEU A 48 4.32 0.14 -2.63
CA LEU A 48 4.74 -1.24 -2.44
C LEU A 48 4.93 -1.94 -3.78
N TYR A 49 6.11 -2.57 -3.99
CA TYR A 49 6.32 -3.45 -5.13
C TYR A 49 5.94 -4.89 -4.77
N VAL A 50 5.02 -5.46 -5.54
CA VAL A 50 4.56 -6.84 -5.38
C VAL A 50 4.90 -7.65 -6.63
N SER A 51 5.47 -8.84 -6.46
CA SER A 51 5.68 -9.74 -7.59
C SER A 51 4.35 -10.33 -8.03
N ARG A 52 4.12 -10.53 -9.34
CA ARG A 52 2.91 -11.19 -9.86
C ARG A 52 2.67 -12.58 -9.25
N TRP A 53 3.73 -13.24 -8.80
CA TRP A 53 3.67 -14.57 -8.18
C TRP A 53 3.24 -14.52 -6.71
N LYS A 54 3.26 -13.33 -6.07
CA LYS A 54 2.84 -13.14 -4.69
C LYS A 54 1.39 -12.67 -4.64
N ALA A 55 0.47 -13.60 -4.86
CA ALA A 55 -0.95 -13.35 -4.68
C ALA A 55 -1.28 -12.97 -3.22
N GLY A 56 -2.33 -12.18 -3.05
CA GLY A 56 -2.85 -11.71 -1.77
C GLY A 56 -3.70 -10.46 -1.95
N SER A 57 -4.46 -10.15 -0.92
CA SER A 57 -5.20 -8.90 -0.79
C SER A 57 -4.29 -7.84 -0.18
N TYR A 58 -4.21 -6.68 -0.81
CA TYR A 58 -3.34 -5.60 -0.34
C TYR A 58 -4.14 -4.36 0.04
N SER A 59 -3.90 -3.84 1.23
CA SER A 59 -4.49 -2.59 1.71
C SER A 59 -3.43 -1.70 2.34
N CYS A 60 -3.75 -0.42 2.51
CA CYS A 60 -2.88 0.53 3.19
C CYS A 60 -3.65 1.36 4.23
N ALA A 61 -2.93 1.83 5.24
CA ALA A 61 -3.43 2.76 6.27
C ALA A 61 -2.44 3.91 6.46
N VAL A 62 -2.87 5.02 7.05
CA VAL A 62 -1.95 6.06 7.52
C VAL A 62 -1.39 5.63 8.88
N ARG A 63 -0.08 5.82 9.10
CA ARG A 63 0.54 5.59 10.40
C ARG A 63 -0.03 6.55 11.43
N GLY A 64 -0.57 6.00 12.53
CA GLY A 64 -1.29 6.78 13.54
C GLY A 64 -2.82 6.70 13.41
N ASP A 65 -3.32 6.34 12.23
CA ASP A 65 -4.75 6.14 11.94
C ASP A 65 -4.97 4.76 11.29
N GLU A 66 -4.45 3.70 11.91
CA GLU A 66 -4.49 2.33 11.37
C GLU A 66 -5.91 1.75 11.25
N ASP A 67 -6.87 2.35 11.97
CA ASP A 67 -8.29 1.99 11.86
C ASP A 67 -8.90 2.47 10.54
N LEU A 68 -8.36 3.53 9.93
CA LEU A 68 -8.81 4.08 8.65
C LEU A 68 -8.13 3.38 7.46
N ARG A 69 -8.25 2.05 7.40
CA ARG A 69 -7.69 1.22 6.33
C ARG A 69 -8.42 1.41 5.00
N SER A 70 -7.65 1.37 3.90
CA SER A 70 -8.22 1.28 2.56
C SER A 70 -8.94 -0.06 2.36
N PRO A 71 -9.91 -0.13 1.44
CA PRO A 71 -10.34 -1.40 0.88
C PRO A 71 -9.13 -2.17 0.30
N ALA A 72 -9.19 -3.49 0.33
CA ALA A 72 -8.14 -4.33 -0.22
C ALA A 72 -8.31 -4.53 -1.73
N VAL A 73 -7.19 -4.63 -2.45
CA VAL A 73 -7.11 -4.91 -3.90
C VAL A 73 -6.42 -6.23 -4.20
#